data_AF-A0A2M9P3I6-F1
#
_entry.id   AF-A0A2M9P3I6-F1
#
_cell.length_a   1.000
_cell.length_b   1.000
_cell.length_c   1.000
_cell.angle_alpha   90.00
_cell.angle_beta   90.00
_cell.angle_gamma   90.00
#
_symmetry.space_group_name_H-M   'P 1'
#
loop_
_entity.id
_entity.type
_entity.pdbx_description
1 polymer ?
#
loop_
_entity_poly.entity_id
_entity_poly.type
_entity_poly.pdbx_seq_one_letter_code
_entity_poly.pdbx_strand_id
1 'polypeptide(L)' 'RLEVAVIGSEHEVFSESALVQIAGRVGRSLAHPCGTITFFHYGKSKAMIEAIHHIRMMNEAALKRGLLDA' A
#
# COMPACT_ATOMS: atom_id res chain seq x y z
N ARG A 1 9.69 -9.44 -7.13
CA ARG A 1 10.62 -8.39 -6.62
C ARG A 1 9.87 -7.63 -5.56
N LEU A 2 10.41 -7.54 -4.33
CA LEU A 2 9.82 -6.74 -3.26
C LEU A 2 10.31 -5.30 -3.42
N GLU A 3 9.42 -4.32 -3.46
CA GLU A 3 9.82 -2.91 -3.63
C GLU A 3 9.89 -2.20 -2.28
N VAL A 4 8.92 -2.44 -1.41
CA VAL A 4 8.84 -1.81 -0.09
C VAL A 4 8.44 -2.84 0.96
N ALA A 5 9.10 -2.79 2.11
CA ALA A 5 8.74 -3.56 3.30
C ALA A 5 8.61 -2.63 4.50
N VAL A 6 7.58 -2.84 5.32
CA VAL A 6 7.42 -2.17 6.62
C VAL A 6 7.53 -3.23 7.70
N ILE A 7 8.49 -3.08 8.61
CA ILE A 7 8.74 -4.00 9.73
C ILE A 7 8.17 -3.39 11.00
N GLY A 8 7.45 -4.17 11.80
CA GLY A 8 6.79 -3.67 13.01
C GLY A 8 5.58 -2.80 12.71
N SER A 9 4.87 -3.10 11.61
CA SER A 9 3.72 -2.31 11.12
C SER A 9 2.50 -2.30 12.04
N GLU A 10 2.53 -3.08 13.13
CA GLU A 10 1.57 -3.05 14.23
C GLU A 10 1.81 -1.92 15.23
N HIS A 11 3.00 -1.32 15.25
CA HIS A 11 3.32 -0.25 16.19
C HIS A 11 2.42 0.96 15.93
N GLU A 12 1.97 1.62 17.01
CA GLU A 12 1.03 2.75 16.97
C GLU A 12 1.50 3.98 16.17
N VAL A 13 2.79 4.02 15.84
CA VAL A 13 3.38 5.08 14.99
C VAL A 13 2.91 4.94 13.54
N PHE A 14 2.50 3.74 13.13
CA PHE A 14 1.97 3.46 11.80
C PHE A 14 0.45 3.61 11.80
N SER A 15 -0.01 4.83 11.52
CA SER A 15 -1.41 5.10 11.19
C SER A 15 -1.78 4.55 9.81
N GLU A 16 -3.09 4.46 9.55
CA GLU A 16 -3.60 4.15 8.20
C GLU A 16 -2.98 5.07 7.14
N SER A 17 -3.00 6.38 7.38
CA SER A 17 -2.47 7.38 6.45
C SER A 17 -0.97 7.22 6.21
N ALA A 18 -0.20 6.89 7.25
CA ALA A 18 1.24 6.62 7.11
C ALA A 18 1.48 5.40 6.21
N LEU A 19 0.76 4.30 6.44
CA LEU A 19 0.88 3.07 5.65
C LEU A 19 0.47 3.29 4.18
N VAL A 20 -0.61 4.05 3.94
CA VAL A 20 -1.05 4.41 2.58
C VAL A 20 0.01 5.27 1.87
N GLN A 21 0.58 6.25 2.56
CA GLN A 21 1.62 7.12 1.99
C GLN A 21 2.91 6.36 1.66
N ILE A 22 3.30 5.38 2.49
CA ILE A 22 4.42 4.48 2.22
C ILE A 22 4.10 3.63 0.99
N ALA A 23 2.90 3.04 0.91
CA ALA A 23 2.46 2.26 -0.24
C ALA A 23 2.45 3.07 -1.55
N GLY A 24 2.11 4.35 -1.51
CA GLY A 24 2.15 5.26 -2.66
C GLY A 24 3.57 5.58 -3.20
N ARG A 25 4.62 5.00 -2.61
CA ARG A 25 6.00 5.05 -3.15
C ARG A 25 6.35 3.85 -4.04
N VAL A 26 5.53 2.81 -4.03
CA VAL A 26 5.66 1.59 -4.84
C VAL A 26 5.20 1.89 -6.28
N GLY A 27 5.80 1.25 -7.28
CA GLY A 27 5.34 1.35 -8.66
C GLY A 27 5.48 2.74 -9.28
N ARG A 28 6.47 3.55 -8.85
CA ARG A 28 6.71 4.91 -9.39
C ARG A 28 7.51 4.94 -10.69
N SER A 29 8.04 3.80 -11.11
CA SER A 29 8.73 3.72 -12.39
C SER A 29 7.71 3.73 -13.51
N LEU A 30 7.86 4.63 -14.49
CA LEU A 30 7.04 4.62 -15.71
C LEU A 30 7.15 3.27 -16.46
N ALA A 31 8.30 2.61 -16.38
CA ALA A 31 8.50 1.29 -16.97
C ALA A 31 7.89 0.15 -16.14
N HIS A 32 7.66 0.37 -14.84
CA HIS A 32 7.13 -0.61 -13.90
C HIS A 32 6.14 0.08 -12.93
N PRO A 33 4.92 0.39 -13.39
CA PRO A 33 3.92 1.09 -12.58
C PRO A 33 3.31 0.22 -11.49
N CYS A 34 3.53 -1.10 -11.56
CA CYS A 34 3.07 -2.08 -10.59
C CYS A 34 4.21 -2.52 -9.68
N GLY A 35 3.92 -2.69 -8.39
CA GLY A 35 4.89 -3.19 -7.43
C GLY A 35 4.23 -3.83 -6.21
N THR A 36 5.05 -4.40 -5.34
CA THR A 36 4.58 -5.09 -4.13
C THR A 36 5.09 -4.38 -2.88
N ILE A 37 4.17 -4.15 -1.94
CA ILE A 37 4.46 -3.78 -0.55
C ILE A 37 4.10 -4.92 0.38
N THR A 38 4.96 -5.17 1.38
CA THR A 38 4.74 -6.17 2.41
C THR A 38 4.82 -5.56 3.80
N PHE A 39 3.78 -5.79 4.60
CA PHE A 39 3.72 -5.41 6.01
C PHE A 39 4.09 -6.62 6.88
N PHE A 40 5.22 -6.53 7.57
CA PHE A 40 5.63 -7.51 8.58
C PHE A 40 5.15 -7.02 9.94
N HIS A 41 4.49 -7.91 10.67
CA HIS A 41 3.90 -7.58 11.95
C HIS A 41 3.83 -8.78 12.91
N TYR A 42 3.86 -8.51 14.21
CA TYR A 42 3.58 -9.52 15.24
C TYR A 42 2.07 -9.69 15.52
N GLY A 43 1.23 -8.80 15.00
CA GLY A 43 -0.21 -8.87 15.12
C GLY A 43 -0.90 -7.94 14.13
N LYS A 44 -2.09 -8.30 13.65
CA LYS A 44 -2.84 -7.48 12.71
C LYS A 44 -3.45 -6.28 13.42
N SER A 45 -3.20 -5.06 12.92
CA SER A 45 -3.77 -3.82 13.46
C SER A 45 -4.95 -3.36 12.62
N LYS A 46 -5.83 -2.54 13.21
CA LYS A 46 -6.93 -1.90 12.50
C LYS A 46 -6.42 -0.97 11.39
N ALA A 47 -5.36 -0.20 11.67
CA ALA A 47 -4.71 0.69 10.70
C ALA A 47 -4.22 -0.06 9.45
N MET A 48 -3.67 -1.26 9.60
CA MET A 48 -3.27 -2.10 8.46
C MET A 48 -4.45 -2.54 7.60
N ILE A 49 -5.56 -2.93 8.24
CA ILE A 49 -6.79 -3.33 7.53
C ILE A 49 -7.34 -2.16 6.72
N GLU A 50 -7.45 -1.00 7.36
CA GLU A 50 -7.94 0.23 6.75
C GLU A 50 -7.03 0.65 5.59
N ALA A 51 -5.71 0.60 5.76
CA ALA A 51 -4.76 0.95 4.71
C ALA A 51 -4.87 0.03 3.49
N ILE A 52 -4.99 -1.29 3.70
CA ILE A 52 -5.19 -2.26 2.61
C ILE A 52 -6.50 -1.98 1.87
N HIS A 53 -7.58 -1.70 2.61
CA HIS A 53 -8.86 -1.38 2.00
C HIS A 53 -8.79 -0.09 1.18
N HIS A 54 -8.17 0.96 1.73
CA HIS A 54 -7.98 2.24 1.07
C HIS A 54 -7.18 2.10 -0.23
N ILE A 55 -6.04 1.41 -0.19
CA ILE A 55 -5.19 1.17 -1.38
C ILE A 55 -5.98 0.42 -2.45
N ARG A 56 -6.73 -0.62 -2.08
CA ARG A 56 -7.55 -1.39 -3.03
C ARG A 56 -8.64 -0.54 -3.66
N MET A 57 -9.36 0.26 -2.88
CA MET A 57 -10.37 1.18 -3.41
C MET A 57 -9.76 2.22 -4.36
N MET A 58 -8.59 2.78 -4.02
CA MET A 58 -7.90 3.74 -4.89
C MET A 58 -7.46 3.10 -6.20
N ASN A 59 -6.91 1.87 -6.16
CA ASN A 59 -6.51 1.15 -7.35
C ASN A 59 -7.71 0.79 -8.23
N GLU A 60 -8.83 0.35 -7.62
CA GLU A 60 -10.06 0.08 -8.35
C GLU A 60 -10.63 1.34 -8.99
N ALA A 61 -10.66 2.46 -8.26
CA ALA A 61 -11.10 3.76 -8.78
C ALA A 61 -10.18 4.26 -9.90
N ALA A 62 -8.87 4.07 -9.76
CA ALA A 62 -7.90 4.43 -10.78
C ALA A 62 -8.07 3.59 -12.05
N LEU A 63 -8.27 2.28 -11.92
CA LEU A 63 -8.58 1.37 -13.04
C LEU A 63 -9.86 1.80 -13.77
N LYS A 64 -10.95 2.05 -13.03
CA LYS A 64 -12.22 2.55 -13.60
C LYS A 64 -12.08 3.88 -14.34
N ARG A 65 -11.10 4.70 -13.95
CA ARG A 65 -10.81 6.01 -14.58
C ARG A 65 -9.76 5.93 -15.69
N GLY A 66 -9.24 4.75 -16.01
CA GLY A 66 -8.17 4.58 -17.01
C GLY A 66 -6.83 5.18 -16.56
N LEU A 67 -6.59 5.30 -15.26
CA LEU A 67 -5.34 5.79 -14.68
C LEU A 67 -4.34 4.66 -14.38
N LEU A 68 -4.80 3.40 -14.44
CA LEU A 68 -4.00 2.20 -14.32
C LEU A 68 -4.36 1.25 -15.46
N ASP A 69 -3.36 0.56 -16.01
CA ASP A 69 -3.55 -0.53 -16.94
C ASP A 69 -3.88 -1.83 -16.16
N ALA A 70 -4.68 -2.71 -16.79
CA ALA A 70 -5.11 -3.99 -16.21
C ALA A 70 -4.03 -5.09 -16.31
#